data_AF-A0A424HGE6-F1
#
_entry.id   AF-A0A424HGE6-F1
#
_cell.length_a   1.000
_cell.length_b   1.000
_cell.length_c   1.000
_cell.angle_alpha   90.00
_cell.angle_beta   90.00
_cell.angle_gamma   90.00
#
_symmetry.space_group_name_H-M   'P 1'
#
loop_
_entity.id
_entity.type
_entity.pdbx_description
1 polymer ?
#
loop_
_entity_poly.entity_id
_entity_poly.type
_entity_poly.pdbx_seq_one_letter_code
_entity_poly.pdbx_strand_id
1 'polypeptide(L)'
;MTTFVLSHNLQLQSASAPAFDLQQLADGLTRHTKHSITTSVLSHPHWLLSLEGDAMPTELAEDLVSAWMKFRAELMQDIDHVVLALGGRKDTPASPGSPLQEGFWGVDVVETKDATTFLQAINWPALKSGRPADAVFEISSR
;
A
#
# COMPACT_ATOMS: atom_id res chain seq x y z
N MET A 1 6.10 -15.42 -6.77
CA MET A 1 6.08 -14.72 -5.48
C MET A 1 6.08 -13.23 -5.74
N THR A 2 5.14 -12.52 -5.15
CA THR A 2 4.97 -11.07 -5.26
C THR A 2 5.50 -10.43 -3.99
N THR A 3 6.37 -9.43 -4.15
CA THR A 3 6.90 -8.66 -3.02
C THR A 3 6.53 -7.20 -3.17
N PHE A 4 5.86 -6.67 -2.16
CA PHE A 4 5.51 -5.28 -2.02
C PHE A 4 6.44 -4.61 -1.02
N VAL A 5 6.81 -3.37 -1.32
CA VAL A 5 7.46 -2.45 -0.39
C VAL A 5 6.50 -1.27 -0.22
N LEU A 6 5.97 -1.14 0.99
CA LEU A 6 4.86 -0.24 1.28
C LEU A 6 5.37 1.12 1.79
N SER A 7 4.83 2.19 1.24
CA SER A 7 4.81 3.52 1.88
C SER A 7 3.38 3.82 2.35
N HIS A 8 3.24 4.77 3.26
CA HIS A 8 1.93 5.23 3.73
C HIS A 8 1.83 6.74 3.59
N ASN A 9 0.74 7.17 2.97
CA ASN A 9 0.44 8.53 2.63
C ASN A 9 -0.89 8.92 3.28
N LEU A 10 -0.81 9.43 4.51
CA LEU A 10 -1.97 9.83 5.29
C LEU A 10 -2.40 11.25 4.92
N GLN A 11 -3.50 11.38 4.18
CA GLN A 11 -4.12 12.67 3.80
C GLN A 11 -5.26 13.08 4.74
N LEU A 12 -5.41 12.38 5.87
CA LEU A 12 -6.43 12.64 6.88
C LEU A 12 -5.88 13.51 8.00
N GLN A 13 -6.76 14.28 8.64
CA GLN A 13 -6.42 14.97 9.87
C GLN A 13 -6.25 13.96 11.01
N SER A 14 -5.33 14.24 11.96
CA SER A 14 -4.94 13.29 13.02
C SER A 14 -6.10 12.79 13.89
N ALA A 15 -7.15 13.59 14.08
CA ALA A 15 -8.34 13.17 14.84
C ALA A 15 -9.22 12.17 14.06
N SER A 16 -9.10 12.13 12.74
CA SER A 16 -9.88 11.24 11.87
C SER A 16 -9.23 9.89 11.62
N ALA A 17 -7.96 9.71 11.98
CA ALA A 17 -7.22 8.47 11.83
C ALA A 17 -6.20 8.34 12.96
N PRO A 18 -6.49 7.56 14.02
CA PRO A 18 -5.57 7.32 15.11
C PRO A 18 -4.20 6.85 14.61
N ALA A 19 -3.13 7.32 15.24
CA ALA A 19 -1.79 6.84 14.93
C ALA A 19 -1.66 5.36 15.32
N PHE A 20 -0.84 4.62 14.57
CA PHE A 20 -0.44 3.26 14.87
C PHE A 20 1.09 3.14 14.78
N ASP A 21 1.67 2.16 15.44
CA ASP A 21 3.07 1.78 15.18
C ASP A 21 3.16 0.76 14.04
N LEU A 22 4.36 0.66 13.44
CA LEU A 22 4.57 -0.18 12.26
C LEU A 22 4.45 -1.68 12.55
N GLN A 23 4.71 -2.11 13.78
CA GLN A 23 4.57 -3.52 14.14
C GLN A 23 3.09 -3.90 14.28
N GLN A 24 2.28 -3.03 14.89
CA GLN A 24 0.82 -3.19 14.93
C GLN A 24 0.24 -3.29 13.52
N LEU A 25 0.70 -2.44 12.58
CA LEU A 25 0.29 -2.53 11.19
C LEU A 25 0.71 -3.87 10.55
N ALA A 26 1.97 -4.29 10.72
CA ALA A 26 2.46 -5.58 10.19
C ALA A 26 1.63 -6.77 10.69
N ASP A 27 1.38 -6.82 12.00
CA ASP A 27 0.59 -7.86 12.64
C ASP A 27 -0.87 -7.81 12.18
N GLY A 28 -1.44 -6.61 12.06
CA GLY A 28 -2.79 -6.37 11.56
C GLY A 28 -2.97 -6.84 10.13
N LEU A 29 -2.06 -6.50 9.23
CA LEU A 29 -2.08 -6.97 7.84
C LEU A 29 -2.01 -8.49 7.77
N THR A 30 -1.03 -9.09 8.46
CA THR A 30 -0.86 -10.56 8.50
C THR A 30 -2.10 -11.29 9.02
N ARG A 31 -2.82 -10.67 9.98
CA ARG A 31 -4.04 -11.23 10.56
C ARG A 31 -5.25 -11.15 9.62
N HIS A 32 -5.35 -10.07 8.84
CA HIS A 32 -6.58 -9.71 8.12
C HIS A 32 -6.57 -10.04 6.63
N THR A 33 -5.40 -10.34 6.05
CA THR A 33 -5.29 -10.85 4.69
C THR A 33 -5.90 -12.24 4.56
N LYS A 34 -6.49 -12.51 3.40
CA LYS A 34 -6.96 -13.83 2.98
C LYS A 34 -5.81 -14.69 2.48
N HIS A 35 -4.78 -14.06 1.91
CA HIS A 35 -3.59 -14.76 1.45
C HIS A 35 -2.58 -14.97 2.58
N SER A 36 -1.85 -16.07 2.48
CA SER A 36 -0.67 -16.29 3.32
C SER A 36 0.40 -15.29 2.90
N ILE A 37 0.75 -14.39 3.81
CA ILE A 37 1.79 -13.38 3.60
C ILE A 37 2.82 -13.42 4.72
N THR A 38 4.01 -12.93 4.42
CA THR A 38 5.01 -12.56 5.42
C THR A 38 5.17 -11.04 5.39
N THR A 39 5.21 -10.42 6.56
CA THR A 39 5.44 -8.97 6.70
C THR A 39 6.74 -8.72 7.47
N SER A 40 7.41 -7.61 7.17
CA SER A 40 8.58 -7.17 7.94
C SER A 40 8.66 -5.65 7.98
N VAL A 41 8.86 -5.09 9.18
CA VAL A 41 9.11 -3.66 9.37
C VAL A 41 10.47 -3.30 8.81
N LEU A 42 10.51 -2.25 7.99
CA LEU A 42 11.71 -1.74 7.37
C LEU A 42 12.27 -0.57 8.18
N SER A 43 13.57 -0.58 8.42
CA SER A 43 14.28 0.59 8.96
C SER A 43 14.67 1.51 7.80
N HIS A 44 13.71 2.27 7.28
CA HIS A 44 13.91 3.15 6.14
C HIS A 44 13.04 4.42 6.25
N PRO A 45 13.51 5.61 5.79
CA PRO A 45 12.77 6.86 5.96
C PRO A 45 11.47 6.95 5.14
N HIS A 46 11.40 6.28 4.00
CA HIS A 46 10.23 6.27 3.11
C HIS A 46 9.40 4.98 3.18
N TRP A 47 10.05 3.84 2.97
CA TRP A 47 9.43 2.51 3.05
C TRP A 47 9.23 2.05 4.50
N LEU A 48 8.03 1.54 4.79
CA LEU A 48 7.61 1.16 6.12
C LEU A 48 7.66 -0.36 6.33
N LEU A 49 7.17 -1.11 5.35
CA LEU A 49 6.98 -2.55 5.45
C LEU A 49 7.37 -3.22 4.13
N SER A 50 7.93 -4.42 4.20
CA SER A 50 7.87 -5.37 3.10
C SER A 50 6.75 -6.38 3.35
N LEU A 51 6.04 -6.74 2.30
CA LEU A 51 5.01 -7.78 2.32
C LEU A 51 5.29 -8.74 1.17
N GLU A 52 5.34 -10.03 1.47
CA GLU A 52 5.61 -11.09 0.50
C GLU A 52 4.47 -12.11 0.50
N GLY A 53 4.01 -12.51 -0.68
CA GLY A 53 2.96 -13.51 -0.84
C GLY A 53 2.95 -14.16 -2.21
N ASP A 54 2.19 -15.24 -2.35
CA ASP A 54 2.14 -16.04 -3.59
C ASP A 54 1.03 -15.63 -4.58
N ALA A 55 0.13 -14.76 -4.16
CA ALA A 55 -0.93 -14.22 -5.02
C ALA A 55 -0.37 -13.31 -6.13
N MET A 56 -1.16 -13.15 -7.20
CA MET A 56 -0.83 -12.19 -8.26
C MET A 56 -0.84 -10.76 -7.71
N PRO A 57 -0.05 -9.81 -8.27
CA PRO A 57 0.05 -8.46 -7.73
C PRO A 57 -1.27 -7.74 -7.54
N THR A 58 -2.21 -7.85 -8.47
CA THR A 58 -3.53 -7.22 -8.34
C THR A 58 -4.38 -7.86 -7.24
N GLU A 59 -4.40 -9.19 -7.15
CA GLU A 59 -5.12 -9.94 -6.10
C GLU A 59 -4.57 -9.61 -4.71
N LEU A 60 -3.24 -9.56 -4.59
CA LEU A 60 -2.56 -9.20 -3.34
C LEU A 60 -2.81 -7.73 -2.96
N ALA A 61 -2.92 -6.83 -3.93
CA ALA A 61 -3.24 -5.43 -3.68
C ALA A 61 -4.70 -5.23 -3.24
N GLU A 62 -5.65 -5.97 -3.81
CA GLU A 62 -7.05 -6.01 -3.35
C GLU A 62 -7.16 -6.52 -1.91
N ASP A 63 -6.45 -7.60 -1.59
CA ASP A 63 -6.41 -8.14 -0.24
C ASP A 63 -5.71 -7.19 0.74
N LEU A 64 -4.63 -6.53 0.33
CA LEU A 64 -3.95 -5.49 1.11
C LEU A 64 -4.90 -4.36 1.49
N VAL A 65 -5.63 -3.79 0.53
CA VAL A 65 -6.60 -2.71 0.79
C VAL A 65 -7.70 -3.19 1.74
N SER A 66 -8.22 -4.39 1.53
CA SER A 66 -9.23 -4.98 2.43
C SER A 66 -8.69 -5.20 3.85
N ALA A 67 -7.48 -5.74 3.98
CA ALA A 67 -6.83 -5.98 5.26
C ALA A 67 -6.52 -4.68 6.00
N TRP A 68 -6.08 -3.63 5.29
CA TRP A 68 -5.83 -2.31 5.85
C TRP A 68 -7.10 -1.68 6.41
N MET A 69 -8.22 -1.77 5.67
CA MET A 69 -9.52 -1.30 6.15
C MET A 69 -9.98 -2.04 7.42
N LYS A 70 -9.80 -3.37 7.48
CA LYS A 70 -10.13 -4.15 8.68
C LYS A 70 -9.24 -3.79 9.86
N PHE A 71 -7.94 -3.61 9.63
CA PHE A 71 -7.02 -3.12 10.67
C PHE A 71 -7.45 -1.75 11.19
N ARG A 72 -7.81 -0.80 10.30
CA ARG A 72 -8.35 0.50 10.72
C ARG A 72 -9.61 0.35 11.56
N ALA A 73 -10.50 -0.59 11.24
CA ALA A 73 -11.73 -0.84 12.00
C ALA A 73 -11.47 -1.33 13.45
N GLU A 74 -10.29 -1.90 13.73
CA GLU A 74 -9.89 -2.23 15.10
C GLU A 74 -9.48 -1.00 15.91
N LEU A 75 -9.00 0.06 15.23
CA LEU A 75 -8.49 1.28 15.85
C LEU A 75 -9.52 2.39 15.97
N MET A 76 -10.58 2.37 15.15
CA MET A 76 -11.60 3.41 15.11
C MET A 76 -12.99 2.83 14.90
N GLN A 77 -14.00 3.49 15.49
CA GLN A 77 -15.39 3.02 15.45
C GLN A 77 -16.08 3.25 14.10
N ASP A 78 -15.64 4.24 13.33
CA ASP A 78 -16.24 4.57 12.03
C ASP A 78 -15.14 4.91 11.02
N ILE A 79 -15.19 4.31 9.83
CA ILE A 79 -14.24 4.51 8.75
C ILE A 79 -14.92 5.31 7.65
N ASP A 80 -14.78 6.63 7.72
CA ASP A 80 -15.26 7.54 6.69
C ASP A 80 -14.12 7.98 5.75
N HIS A 81 -13.24 7.09 5.33
CA HIS A 81 -12.21 7.40 4.34
C HIS A 81 -12.07 6.28 3.32
N VAL A 82 -11.25 6.54 2.31
CA VAL A 82 -10.86 5.62 1.25
C VAL A 82 -9.42 5.24 1.46
N VAL A 83 -9.12 3.95 1.31
CA VAL A 83 -7.75 3.44 1.19
C VAL A 83 -7.49 3.16 -0.29
N LEU A 84 -6.43 3.74 -0.83
CA LEU A 84 -5.91 3.42 -2.16
C LEU A 84 -4.59 2.65 -2.02
N ALA A 85 -4.37 1.67 -2.89
CA ALA A 85 -3.05 1.09 -3.13
C ALA A 85 -2.60 1.41 -4.56
N LEU A 86 -1.58 2.26 -4.67
CA LEU A 86 -1.02 2.72 -5.94
C LEU A 86 0.33 2.02 -6.16
N GLY A 87 0.31 1.00 -7.00
CA GLY A 87 1.46 0.12 -7.20
C GLY A 87 2.19 0.39 -8.50
N GLY A 88 3.52 0.36 -8.45
CA GLY A 88 4.37 0.33 -9.63
C GLY A 88 5.50 -0.69 -9.50
N ARG A 89 5.64 -1.58 -10.49
CA ARG A 89 6.76 -2.52 -10.53
C ARG A 89 8.06 -1.78 -10.82
N LYS A 90 9.13 -2.19 -10.14
CA LYS A 90 10.49 -1.71 -10.36
C LYS A 90 11.11 -2.56 -11.47
N ASP A 91 11.06 -2.09 -12.72
CA ASP A 91 11.59 -2.82 -13.89
C ASP A 91 13.09 -2.54 -14.17
N THR A 92 13.79 -1.92 -13.22
CA THR A 92 15.20 -1.55 -13.37
C THR A 92 15.97 -1.89 -12.10
N PRO A 93 17.28 -2.16 -12.19
CA PRO A 93 18.11 -2.39 -11.02
C PRO A 93 17.94 -1.31 -9.96
N ALA A 94 17.90 -1.74 -8.71
CA ALA A 94 17.81 -0.84 -7.57
C ALA A 94 19.17 -0.24 -7.23
N SER A 95 19.15 0.95 -6.63
CA SER A 95 20.35 1.50 -6.01
C SER A 95 20.74 0.64 -4.80
N PRO A 96 22.05 0.53 -4.48
CA PRO A 96 22.51 -0.21 -3.31
C PRO A 96 21.79 0.24 -2.03
N GLY A 97 21.29 -0.72 -1.25
CA GLY A 97 20.59 -0.45 0.01
C GLY A 97 19.11 -0.04 -0.11
N SER A 98 18.57 0.12 -1.33
CA SER A 98 17.14 0.35 -1.52
C SER A 98 16.31 -0.88 -1.11
N PRO A 99 15.27 -0.78 -0.28
CA PRO A 99 14.36 -1.89 -0.04
C PRO A 99 13.59 -2.32 -1.30
N LEU A 100 13.26 -1.36 -2.19
CA LEU A 100 12.59 -1.64 -3.45
C LEU A 100 13.61 -2.13 -4.49
N GLN A 101 13.63 -3.46 -4.71
CA GLN A 101 14.50 -4.17 -5.64
C GLN A 101 13.87 -4.33 -7.03
N GLU A 102 14.67 -4.70 -8.03
CA GLU A 102 14.15 -5.05 -9.36
C GLU A 102 13.16 -6.22 -9.26
N GLY A 103 12.02 -6.10 -9.94
CA GLY A 103 10.91 -7.05 -9.88
C GLY A 103 9.95 -6.84 -8.71
N PHE A 104 10.32 -6.07 -7.69
CA PHE A 104 9.42 -5.75 -6.57
C PHE A 104 8.44 -4.63 -6.94
N TRP A 105 7.39 -4.49 -6.16
CA TRP A 105 6.40 -3.42 -6.32
C TRP A 105 6.56 -2.38 -5.21
N GLY A 106 6.75 -1.13 -5.61
CA GLY A 106 6.58 -0.01 -4.70
C GLY A 106 5.10 0.32 -4.64
N VAL A 107 4.51 0.27 -3.44
CA VAL A 107 3.07 0.48 -3.25
C VAL A 107 2.87 1.63 -2.29
N ASP A 108 2.31 2.73 -2.79
CA ASP A 108 1.88 3.84 -1.94
C ASP A 108 0.47 3.56 -1.45
N VAL A 109 0.32 3.33 -0.14
CA VAL A 109 -0.97 3.18 0.50
C VAL A 109 -1.45 4.55 0.94
N VAL A 110 -2.53 5.03 0.34
CA VAL A 110 -3.05 6.38 0.58
C VAL A 110 -4.35 6.30 1.36
N GLU A 111 -4.45 7.05 2.44
CA GLU A 111 -5.71 7.22 3.19
C GLU A 111 -6.24 8.65 2.95
N THR A 112 -7.41 8.77 2.30
CA THR A 112 -7.98 10.07 1.90
C THR A 112 -9.51 10.10 1.97
N LYS A 113 -10.10 11.28 2.17
CA LYS A 113 -11.56 11.48 2.05
C LYS A 113 -12.03 11.45 0.59
N ASP A 114 -11.17 11.86 -0.33
CA ASP A 114 -11.49 12.02 -1.75
C ASP A 114 -10.36 11.45 -2.61
N ALA A 115 -10.56 10.23 -3.09
CA ALA A 115 -9.63 9.53 -3.96
C ALA A 115 -9.46 10.24 -5.30
N THR A 116 -10.54 10.71 -5.91
CA THR A 116 -10.53 11.36 -7.22
C THR A 116 -9.68 12.61 -7.20
N THR A 117 -9.92 13.49 -6.22
CA THR A 117 -9.15 14.73 -6.07
C THR A 117 -7.68 14.44 -5.78
N PHE A 118 -7.37 13.45 -4.93
CA PHE A 118 -5.98 13.06 -4.66
C PHE A 118 -5.27 12.56 -5.93
N LEU A 119 -5.89 11.64 -6.67
CA LEU A 119 -5.32 11.06 -7.90
C LEU A 119 -5.09 12.14 -8.98
N GLN A 120 -5.99 13.10 -9.10
CA GLN A 120 -5.80 14.26 -9.98
C GLN A 120 -4.63 15.13 -9.53
N ALA A 121 -4.51 15.42 -8.23
CA ALA A 121 -3.46 16.27 -7.69
C ALA A 121 -2.05 15.71 -7.92
N ILE A 122 -1.89 14.38 -7.88
CA ILE A 122 -0.60 13.73 -8.18
C ILE A 122 -0.40 13.43 -9.67
N ASN A 123 -1.34 13.84 -10.53
CA ASN A 123 -1.36 13.52 -11.96
C ASN A 123 -1.24 12.01 -12.25
N TRP A 124 -1.94 11.19 -11.46
CA TRP A 124 -1.89 9.74 -11.55
C TRP A 124 -2.20 9.18 -12.94
N PRO A 125 -3.20 9.69 -13.70
CA PRO A 125 -3.47 9.20 -15.05
C PRO A 125 -2.27 9.28 -16.00
N ALA A 126 -1.47 10.35 -15.91
CA ALA A 126 -0.26 10.49 -16.71
C ALA A 126 0.88 9.58 -16.22
N LEU A 127 1.01 9.39 -14.90
CA LEU A 127 2.00 8.47 -14.33
C LEU A 127 1.72 7.01 -14.73
N LYS A 128 0.44 6.63 -14.74
CA LYS A 128 -0.02 5.30 -15.12
C LYS A 128 0.15 5.05 -16.62
N SER A 129 -0.17 6.02 -17.48
CA SER A 129 -0.04 5.87 -18.94
C SER A 129 1.41 5.75 -19.42
N GLY A 130 2.37 6.22 -18.63
CA GLY A 130 3.80 6.05 -18.88
C GLY A 130 4.36 4.67 -18.54
N ARG A 131 3.54 3.72 -18.06
CA ARG A 131 3.96 2.38 -17.62
C ARG A 131 3.29 1.26 -18.40
N PRO A 132 3.92 0.07 -18.52
CA PRO A 132 3.25 -1.14 -18.98
C PRO A 132 2.02 -1.45 -18.12
N ALA A 133 0.93 -1.90 -18.75
CA ALA A 133 -0.33 -2.18 -18.07
C ALA A 133 -0.22 -3.27 -16.99
N ASP A 134 0.75 -4.20 -17.13
CA ASP A 134 1.06 -5.26 -16.16
C ASP A 134 2.05 -4.83 -15.07
N ALA A 135 2.55 -3.60 -15.11
CA ALA A 135 3.57 -3.04 -14.22
C ALA A 135 3.04 -1.89 -13.36
N VAL A 136 1.72 -1.67 -13.36
CA VAL A 136 1.05 -0.63 -12.56
C VAL A 136 -0.33 -1.13 -12.13
N PHE A 137 -0.72 -0.80 -10.90
CA PHE A 137 -2.09 -1.02 -10.44
C PHE A 137 -2.58 0.16 -9.60
N GLU A 138 -3.90 0.25 -9.49
CA GLU A 138 -4.62 1.26 -8.72
C GLU A 138 -5.85 0.56 -8.15
N ILE A 139 -5.82 0.28 -6.85
CA ILE A 139 -6.89 -0.41 -6.15
C ILE A 139 -7.49 0.54 -5.12
N SER A 140 -8.82 0.55 -5.04
CA SER A 140 -9.60 1.39 -4.13
C SER A 140 -10.45 0.53 -3.20
N SER A 141 -10.62 0.97 -1.95
CA SER A 141 -11.55 0.36 -1.00
C SER A 141 -13.02 0.68 -1.29
N ARG A 142 -13.30 1.56 -2.25
CA ARG A 142 -14.64 1.97 -2.71
C ARG A 142 -14.76 1.85 -4.22
#